data_AF-A0A2E1FLK8-F1
#
_entry.id   AF-A0A2E1FLK8-F1
#
_cell.length_a   1.000
_cell.length_b   1.000
_cell.length_c   1.000
_cell.angle_alpha   90.00
_cell.angle_beta   90.00
_cell.angle_gamma   90.00
#
_symmetry.space_group_name_H-M   'P 1'
#
loop_
_entity.id
_entity.type
_entity.pdbx_description
1 polymer ?
#
loop_
_entity_poly.entity_id
_entity_poly.type
_entity_poly.pdbx_seq_one_letter_code
_entity_poly.pdbx_strand_id
1 'polypeptide(L)'
;MSLTPSRGLYLYLRTLNQAMDDQIITDDEAAILHVLAGSLGISPSDTAECLAVVRGEEKNPFDDMEEDYSGQQIGDVSTYQAALIAALDDEVISEDEWSMLNSFRTIIQLQPDQHAMIEEAIHGMSEVDSQGQRRLERLQRFNIVCPFNI
;
A
#
# COMPACT_ATOMS: atom_id res chain seq x y z
N MET A 1 18.45 -11.79 11.73
CA MET A 1 17.68 -13.06 11.60
C MET A 1 17.14 -13.01 10.20
N SER A 2 17.33 -14.01 9.35
CA SER A 2 16.91 -13.89 7.95
C SER A 2 15.39 -13.77 7.84
N LEU A 3 14.94 -12.79 7.05
CA LEU A 3 13.52 -12.60 6.72
C LEU A 3 12.93 -13.90 6.18
N THR A 4 11.78 -14.31 6.72
CA THR A 4 11.05 -15.48 6.20
C THR A 4 10.15 -15.04 5.05
N PRO A 5 10.33 -15.58 3.83
CA PRO A 5 9.50 -15.25 2.69
C PRO A 5 8.02 -15.48 2.97
N SER A 6 7.21 -14.47 2.69
CA SER A 6 5.76 -14.57 2.76
C SER A 6 5.12 -13.58 1.81
N ARG A 7 3.84 -13.83 1.47
CA ARG A 7 3.03 -12.93 0.64
C ARG A 7 2.98 -11.50 1.20
N GLY A 8 2.74 -11.37 2.50
CA GLY A 8 2.69 -10.06 3.14
C GLY A 8 4.03 -9.34 3.07
N LEU A 9 5.12 -10.05 3.37
CA LEU A 9 6.46 -9.49 3.24
C LEU A 9 6.77 -9.05 1.81
N TYR A 10 6.35 -9.83 0.80
CA TYR A 10 6.54 -9.50 -0.61
C TYR A 10 5.82 -8.20 -1.00
N LEU A 11 4.54 -8.08 -0.63
CA LEU A 11 3.74 -6.88 -0.91
C LEU A 11 4.33 -5.65 -0.23
N TYR A 12 4.71 -5.78 1.03
CA TYR A 12 5.32 -4.69 1.78
C TYR A 12 6.66 -4.27 1.18
N LEU A 13 7.56 -5.21 0.89
CA LEU A 13 8.89 -4.93 0.35
C LEU A 13 8.81 -4.27 -1.04
N ARG A 14 7.86 -4.66 -1.89
CA ARG A 14 7.66 -4.01 -3.19
C ARG A 14 7.12 -2.59 -3.05
N THR A 15 6.20 -2.37 -2.11
CA THR A 15 5.67 -1.02 -1.83
C THR A 15 6.73 -0.13 -1.21
N LEU A 16 7.53 -0.67 -0.30
CA LEU A 16 8.67 0.02 0.33
C LEU A 16 9.76 0.38 -0.67
N ASN A 17 10.03 -0.47 -1.67
CA ASN A 17 10.95 -0.12 -2.76
C ASN A 17 10.47 1.13 -3.51
N GLN A 18 9.16 1.25 -3.75
CA GLN A 18 8.61 2.42 -4.41
C GLN A 18 8.73 3.68 -3.55
N ALA A 19 8.50 3.57 -2.24
CA ALA A 19 8.68 4.65 -1.26
C ALA A 19 10.14 5.10 -1.08
N MET A 20 11.08 4.27 -1.51
CA MET A 20 12.52 4.53 -1.39
C MET A 20 13.15 4.96 -2.73
N ASP A 21 12.34 5.15 -3.77
CA ASP A 21 12.82 5.54 -5.11
C ASP A 21 13.57 6.88 -5.07
N ASP A 22 13.06 7.82 -4.27
CA ASP A 22 13.65 9.15 -4.02
C ASP A 22 14.69 9.15 -2.87
N GLN A 23 14.90 7.99 -2.24
CA GLN A 23 15.77 7.76 -1.08
C GLN A 23 15.33 8.41 0.25
N ILE A 24 14.11 8.96 0.33
CA ILE A 24 13.61 9.67 1.52
C ILE A 24 12.19 9.21 1.82
N ILE A 25 12.00 8.51 2.96
CA ILE A 25 10.66 8.22 3.45
C ILE A 25 10.16 9.40 4.30
N THR A 26 9.09 10.02 3.85
CA THR A 26 8.35 11.08 4.55
C THR A 26 7.43 10.53 5.65
N ASP A 27 6.93 11.41 6.52
CA ASP A 27 6.03 11.01 7.61
C ASP A 27 4.70 10.40 7.08
N ASP A 28 4.19 10.92 5.96
CA ASP A 28 2.95 10.46 5.33
C ASP A 28 3.14 9.07 4.69
N GLU A 29 4.25 8.84 3.99
CA GLU A 29 4.60 7.52 3.47
C GLU A 29 4.83 6.49 4.59
N ALA A 30 5.48 6.92 5.68
CA ALA A 30 5.66 6.09 6.85
C ALA A 30 4.33 5.69 7.49
N ALA A 31 3.32 6.56 7.48
CA ALA A 31 1.97 6.25 7.98
C ALA A 31 1.30 5.15 7.12
N ILE A 32 1.36 5.26 5.79
CA ILE A 32 0.84 4.23 4.87
C ILE A 32 1.59 2.91 5.06
N LEU A 33 2.93 2.94 5.12
CA LEU A 33 3.76 1.77 5.35
C LEU A 33 3.45 1.11 6.71
N HIS A 34 3.18 1.90 7.75
CA HIS A 34 2.81 1.39 9.05
C HIS A 34 1.47 0.64 9.02
N VAL A 35 0.47 1.21 8.34
CA VAL A 35 -0.84 0.56 8.16
C VAL A 35 -0.70 -0.73 7.35
N LEU A 36 0.08 -0.70 6.26
CA LEU A 36 0.38 -1.89 5.45
C LEU A 36 1.05 -2.98 6.28
N ALA A 37 2.08 -2.65 7.05
CA ALA A 37 2.76 -3.62 7.91
C ALA A 37 1.78 -4.25 8.91
N GLY A 38 0.91 -3.46 9.52
CA GLY A 38 -0.13 -3.93 10.43
C GLY A 38 -1.14 -4.87 9.75
N SER A 39 -1.65 -4.50 8.58
CA SER A 39 -2.60 -5.32 7.82
C SER A 39 -1.99 -6.62 7.29
N LEU A 40 -0.71 -6.61 6.94
CA LEU A 40 0.02 -7.78 6.43
C LEU A 40 0.62 -8.65 7.54
N GLY A 41 0.48 -8.24 8.81
CA GLY A 41 0.97 -8.99 9.97
C GLY A 41 2.50 -8.99 10.11
N ILE A 42 3.17 -7.95 9.61
CA ILE A 42 4.63 -7.82 9.60
C ILE A 42 5.08 -7.20 10.93
N SER A 43 6.08 -7.81 11.57
CA SER A 43 6.59 -7.29 12.83
C SER A 43 7.51 -6.07 12.59
N PRO A 44 7.64 -5.14 13.56
CA PRO A 44 8.57 -4.00 13.44
C PRO A 44 10.03 -4.41 13.24
N SER A 45 10.41 -5.61 13.68
CA SER A 45 11.74 -6.16 13.45
C SER A 45 11.94 -6.52 11.98
N ASP A 46 10.90 -7.07 11.34
CA ASP A 46 10.94 -7.45 9.92
C ASP A 46 10.88 -6.22 9.02
N THR A 47 10.16 -5.16 9.39
CA THR A 47 10.14 -3.91 8.61
C THR A 47 11.51 -3.24 8.55
N ALA A 48 12.28 -3.29 9.65
CA ALA A 48 13.66 -2.79 9.68
C ALA A 48 14.59 -3.58 8.73
N GLU A 49 14.44 -4.91 8.69
CA GLU A 49 15.19 -5.76 7.75
C GLU A 49 14.75 -5.50 6.30
N CYS A 50 13.45 -5.30 6.03
CA CYS A 50 13.00 -4.89 4.70
C CYS A 50 13.65 -3.59 4.24
N LEU A 51 13.81 -2.61 5.14
CA LEU A 51 14.47 -1.35 4.83
C LEU A 51 15.95 -1.57 4.49
N ALA A 52 16.64 -2.47 5.21
CA ALA A 52 18.02 -2.86 4.89
C ALA A 52 18.11 -3.53 3.50
N VAL A 53 17.13 -4.37 3.14
CA VAL A 53 17.06 -4.98 1.81
C VAL A 53 16.91 -3.92 0.71
N VAL A 54 15.95 -2.99 0.87
CA VAL A 54 15.68 -1.94 -0.13
C VAL A 54 16.88 -0.99 -0.29
N ARG A 55 17.64 -0.76 0.78
CA ARG A 55 18.90 0.00 0.75
C ARG A 55 20.08 -0.77 0.13
N GLY A 56 19.90 -2.05 -0.18
CA GLY A 56 20.96 -2.93 -0.69
C GLY A 56 21.98 -3.35 0.37
N GLU A 57 21.65 -3.17 1.65
CA GLU A 57 22.48 -3.61 2.78
C GLU A 57 22.31 -5.10 3.06
N GLU A 58 21.11 -5.64 2.80
CA GLU A 58 20.75 -7.05 2.96
C GLU A 58 20.30 -7.69 1.65
N LYS A 59 20.44 -9.02 1.53
CA LYS A 59 19.99 -9.74 0.35
C LYS A 59 18.46 -9.81 0.32
N ASN A 60 17.85 -9.49 -0.83
CA ASN A 60 16.42 -9.66 -1.01
C ASN A 60 16.05 -11.14 -0.88
N PRO A 61 15.18 -11.52 0.08
CA PRO A 61 14.81 -12.91 0.29
C PRO A 61 14.17 -13.52 -0.96
N PHE A 62 13.54 -12.71 -1.82
CA PHE A 62 12.82 -13.14 -3.02
C PHE A 62 13.69 -13.33 -4.28
N ASP A 63 14.95 -12.89 -4.29
CA ASP A 63 15.80 -12.95 -5.50
C ASP A 63 16.09 -14.39 -5.97
N ASP A 64 16.14 -15.36 -5.06
CA ASP A 64 16.41 -16.77 -5.38
C ASP A 64 15.14 -17.64 -5.45
N MET A 65 13.95 -17.05 -5.34
CA MET A 65 12.68 -17.80 -5.35
C MET A 65 12.09 -17.87 -6.76
N GLU A 66 11.70 -19.08 -7.17
CA GLU A 66 10.90 -19.31 -8.39
C GLU A 66 9.40 -19.01 -8.16
N GLU A 67 8.97 -18.84 -6.91
CA GLU A 67 7.57 -18.57 -6.55
C GLU A 67 7.18 -17.13 -6.91
N ASP A 68 6.22 -17.00 -7.83
CA ASP A 68 5.57 -15.72 -8.09
C ASP A 68 4.55 -15.44 -6.99
N TYR A 69 4.89 -14.49 -6.13
CA TYR A 69 3.98 -14.01 -5.09
C TYR A 69 2.96 -13.01 -5.65
N SER A 70 2.97 -12.66 -6.95
CA SER A 70 2.02 -11.73 -7.56
C SER A 70 0.61 -12.32 -7.75
N GLY A 71 -0.34 -11.47 -8.15
CA GLY A 71 -1.74 -11.85 -8.35
C GLY A 71 -2.58 -11.61 -7.11
N GLN A 72 -3.86 -11.98 -7.18
CA GLN A 72 -4.84 -11.68 -6.14
C GLN A 72 -5.02 -12.84 -5.16
N GLN A 73 -4.96 -12.54 -3.86
CA GLN A 73 -5.24 -13.44 -2.76
C GLN A 73 -6.29 -12.86 -1.80
N ILE A 74 -6.85 -13.73 -0.97
CA ILE A 74 -7.82 -13.35 0.06
C ILE A 74 -7.12 -12.42 1.06
N GLY A 75 -7.72 -11.24 1.30
CA GLY A 75 -7.18 -10.24 2.23
C GLY A 75 -6.40 -9.10 1.57
N ASP A 76 -6.00 -9.26 0.31
CA ASP A 76 -5.25 -8.22 -0.42
C ASP A 76 -6.09 -6.96 -0.65
N VAL A 77 -7.35 -7.13 -1.04
CA VAL A 77 -8.29 -6.03 -1.28
C VAL A 77 -8.55 -5.23 0.00
N SER A 78 -8.70 -5.91 1.14
CA SER A 78 -8.86 -5.24 2.44
C SER A 78 -7.59 -4.53 2.89
N THR A 79 -6.41 -5.09 2.57
CA THR A 79 -5.12 -4.45 2.87
C THR A 79 -4.95 -3.18 2.04
N TYR A 80 -5.26 -3.25 0.73
CA TYR A 80 -5.26 -2.08 -0.14
C TYR A 80 -6.25 -1.01 0.35
N GLN A 81 -7.47 -1.41 0.76
CA GLN A 81 -8.44 -0.48 1.33
C GLN A 81 -7.88 0.25 2.57
N ALA A 82 -7.24 -0.48 3.49
CA ALA A 82 -6.65 0.13 4.68
C ALA A 82 -5.55 1.15 4.33
N ALA A 83 -4.67 0.80 3.38
CA ALA A 83 -3.64 1.69 2.89
C ALA A 83 -4.20 2.93 2.18
N LEU A 84 -5.24 2.76 1.36
CA LEU A 84 -5.92 3.87 0.69
C LEU A 84 -6.59 4.81 1.71
N ILE A 85 -7.23 4.27 2.76
CA ILE A 85 -7.81 5.08 3.82
C ILE A 85 -6.74 5.89 4.55
N ALA A 86 -5.58 5.28 4.82
CA ALA A 86 -4.45 5.99 5.45
C ALA A 86 -4.00 7.20 4.61
N ALA A 87 -3.77 7.00 3.32
CA ALA A 87 -3.42 8.10 2.40
C ALA A 87 -4.54 9.16 2.31
N LEU A 88 -5.81 8.75 2.37
CA LEU A 88 -6.94 9.69 2.34
C LEU A 88 -7.13 10.46 3.64
N ASP A 89 -6.62 9.98 4.77
CA ASP A 89 -6.63 10.71 6.03
C ASP A 89 -5.67 11.93 5.99
N ASP A 90 -4.63 11.86 5.17
CA ASP A 90 -3.64 12.93 5.01
C ASP A 90 -4.17 14.14 4.25
N GLU A 91 -3.64 15.33 4.55
CA GLU A 91 -4.15 16.59 3.97
C GLU A 91 -3.93 16.70 2.46
N VAL A 92 -2.81 16.17 2.00
CA VAL A 92 -2.36 16.15 0.61
C VAL A 92 -1.75 14.78 0.32
N ILE A 93 -2.14 14.17 -0.79
CA ILE A 93 -1.52 12.93 -1.29
C ILE A 93 -0.47 13.31 -2.34
N SER A 94 0.78 13.01 -2.06
CA SER A 94 1.98 13.22 -2.87
C SER A 94 2.18 12.15 -3.95
N GLU A 95 2.99 12.46 -4.97
CA GLU A 95 3.31 11.56 -6.12
C GLU A 95 3.84 10.19 -5.68
N ASP A 96 4.63 10.16 -4.61
CA ASP A 96 5.22 8.93 -4.11
C ASP A 96 4.18 8.03 -3.44
N GLU A 97 3.24 8.61 -2.69
CA GLU A 97 2.08 7.89 -2.14
C GLU A 97 1.17 7.33 -3.24
N TRP A 98 0.96 8.10 -4.32
CA TRP A 98 0.28 7.61 -5.52
C TRP A 98 1.00 6.40 -6.09
N SER A 99 2.31 6.50 -6.23
CA SER A 99 3.12 5.45 -6.82
C SER A 99 3.13 4.18 -5.97
N MET A 100 3.20 4.32 -4.64
CA MET A 100 3.09 3.20 -3.69
C MET A 100 1.75 2.46 -3.83
N LEU A 101 0.63 3.19 -3.77
CA LEU A 101 -0.71 2.59 -3.90
C LEU A 101 -0.92 2.00 -5.29
N ASN A 102 -0.43 2.66 -6.33
CA ASN A 102 -0.47 2.15 -7.70
C ASN A 102 0.33 0.86 -7.84
N SER A 103 1.53 0.79 -7.25
CA SER A 103 2.36 -0.41 -7.25
C SER A 103 1.65 -1.56 -6.53
N PHE A 104 1.06 -1.28 -5.37
CA PHE A 104 0.30 -2.27 -4.62
C PHE A 104 -0.87 -2.82 -5.45
N ARG A 105 -1.74 -1.95 -6.00
CA ARG A 105 -2.91 -2.39 -6.81
C ARG A 105 -2.49 -3.20 -8.04
N THR A 106 -1.38 -2.84 -8.68
CA THR A 106 -0.85 -3.57 -9.84
C THR A 106 -0.37 -4.96 -9.43
N ILE A 107 0.31 -5.10 -8.30
CA ILE A 107 0.81 -6.41 -7.81
C ILE A 107 -0.34 -7.34 -7.43
N ILE A 108 -1.37 -6.81 -6.76
CA ILE A 108 -2.55 -7.60 -6.36
C ILE A 108 -3.55 -7.81 -7.51
N GLN A 109 -3.28 -7.23 -8.69
CA GLN A 109 -4.16 -7.24 -9.85
C GLN A 109 -5.59 -6.85 -9.50
N LEU A 110 -5.74 -5.73 -8.78
CA LEU A 110 -7.04 -5.24 -8.33
C LEU A 110 -7.95 -5.00 -9.54
N GLN A 111 -9.16 -5.55 -9.48
CA GLN A 111 -10.15 -5.38 -10.55
C GLN A 111 -10.96 -4.10 -10.38
N PRO A 112 -11.51 -3.53 -11.47
CA PRO A 112 -12.32 -2.31 -11.40
C PRO A 112 -13.52 -2.43 -10.47
N ASP A 113 -14.23 -3.56 -10.52
CA ASP A 113 -15.38 -3.81 -9.67
C ASP A 113 -14.99 -3.84 -8.18
N GLN A 114 -13.80 -4.35 -7.85
CA GLN A 114 -13.29 -4.38 -6.47
C GLN A 114 -12.88 -2.99 -6.00
N HIS A 115 -12.29 -2.19 -6.88
CA HIS A 115 -11.98 -0.80 -6.58
C HIS A 115 -13.28 0.00 -6.34
N ALA A 116 -14.30 -0.18 -7.18
CA ALA A 116 -15.61 0.43 -6.98
C ALA A 116 -16.24 0.02 -5.63
N MET A 117 -16.14 -1.26 -5.23
CA MET A 117 -16.59 -1.70 -3.91
C MET A 117 -15.85 -1.01 -2.76
N ILE A 118 -14.55 -0.74 -2.91
CA ILE A 118 -13.76 -0.01 -1.92
C ILE A 118 -14.22 1.44 -1.84
N GLU A 119 -14.45 2.10 -2.99
CA GLU A 119 -14.98 3.46 -3.04
C GLU A 119 -16.34 3.57 -2.33
N GLU A 120 -17.25 2.65 -2.60
CA GLU A 120 -18.55 2.58 -1.93
C GLU A 120 -18.43 2.35 -0.42
N ALA A 121 -17.47 1.52 0.01
CA ALA A 121 -17.20 1.32 1.43
C ALA A 121 -16.69 2.60 2.11
N ILE A 122 -15.78 3.33 1.45
CA ILE A 122 -15.28 4.63 1.93
C ILE A 122 -16.42 5.67 1.96
N HIS A 123 -17.31 5.65 0.96
CA HIS A 123 -18.51 6.47 0.92
C HIS A 123 -19.45 6.19 2.07
N GLY A 124 -19.74 4.92 2.38
CA GLY A 124 -20.57 4.54 3.54
C GLY A 124 -19.95 4.94 4.89
N MET A 125 -18.62 4.95 5.00
CA MET A 125 -17.94 5.44 6.21
C MET A 125 -18.06 6.95 6.37
N SER A 126 -18.24 7.70 5.27
CA SER A 126 -18.30 9.15 5.31
C SER A 126 -19.52 9.72 6.03
N GLU A 127 -20.64 8.99 6.00
CA GLU A 127 -21.90 9.39 6.62
C GLU A 127 -21.84 9.35 8.16
N VAL A 128 -20.86 8.62 8.70
CA VAL A 128 -20.72 8.35 10.14
C VAL A 128 -19.60 9.18 10.78
N ASP A 129 -18.62 9.64 9.99
CA ASP A 129 -17.42 10.30 10.48
C ASP A 129 -17.33 11.78 10.07
N SER A 130 -16.98 12.64 11.01
CA SER A 130 -16.75 14.08 10.79
C SER A 130 -15.60 14.39 9.80
N GLN A 131 -14.66 13.46 9.59
CA GLN A 131 -13.61 13.54 8.56
C GLN A 131 -14.02 12.86 7.23
N GLY A 132 -15.18 12.18 7.23
CA GLY A 132 -15.70 11.41 6.11
C GLY A 132 -15.86 12.20 4.82
N GLN A 133 -16.42 13.41 4.92
CA GLN A 133 -16.62 14.29 3.77
C GLN A 133 -15.28 14.66 3.10
N ARG A 134 -14.22 14.89 3.90
CA ARG A 134 -12.90 15.25 3.39
C ARG A 134 -12.22 14.06 2.71
N ARG A 135 -12.36 12.84 3.25
CA ARG A 135 -11.88 11.62 2.59
C ARG A 135 -12.51 11.45 1.21
N LEU A 136 -13.81 11.76 1.05
CA LEU A 136 -14.47 11.66 -0.25
C LEU A 136 -13.99 12.70 -1.27
N GLU A 137 -13.80 13.95 -0.85
CA GLU A 137 -13.23 14.96 -1.73
C GLU A 137 -11.83 14.58 -2.21
N ARG A 138 -11.03 13.96 -1.33
CA ARG A 138 -9.69 13.44 -1.65
C ARG A 138 -9.76 12.20 -2.55
N LEU A 139 -10.70 11.29 -2.32
CA LEU A 139 -10.94 10.13 -3.17
C LEU A 139 -11.37 10.55 -4.59
N GLN A 140 -12.16 11.61 -4.73
CA GLN A 140 -12.50 12.15 -6.05
C GLN A 140 -11.27 12.70 -6.78
N ARG A 141 -10.37 13.40 -6.06
CA ARG A 141 -9.07 13.80 -6.63
C ARG A 141 -8.23 12.57 -6.99
N PHE A 142 -8.32 11.51 -6.20
CA PHE A 142 -7.66 10.23 -6.46
C PHE A 142 -8.05 9.63 -7.79
N ASN A 143 -9.34 9.55 -8.05
CA ASN A 143 -9.84 9.00 -9.28
C ASN A 143 -9.52 9.85 -10.52
N ILE A 144 -9.25 11.15 -10.35
CA ILE A 144 -8.82 12.03 -11.44
C ILE A 144 -7.34 11.83 -11.78
N VAL A 145 -6.47 11.75 -10.76
CA VAL A 145 -5.01 11.63 -10.95
C VAL A 145 -4.61 10.21 -11.33
N CYS A 146 -5.27 9.20 -10.75
CA CYS A 146 -4.96 7.79 -10.95
C CYS A 146 -6.19 7.02 -11.44
N PRO A 147 -6.70 7.33 -12.66
CA PRO A 147 -7.91 6.72 -13.16
C PRO A 147 -7.76 5.20 -13.22
N PHE A 148 -8.79 4.49 -12.77
CA PHE A 148 -8.86 3.04 -12.89
C PHE A 148 -9.08 2.59 -14.36
N ASN A 149 -9.45 3.53 -15.24
CA ASN A 149 -9.76 3.29 -16.65
C ASN A 149 -8.62 3.74 -17.58
N ILE A 150 -7.97 2.78 -18.23
CA ILE A 150 -7.70 2.79 -19.68
C ILE A 150 -8.01 1.40 -20.23
#